data_AF-A0A7X6TNN8-F1
#
_entry.id   AF-A0A7X6TNN8-F1
#
_cell.length_a   1.000
_cell.length_b   1.000
_cell.length_c   1.000
_cell.angle_alpha   90.00
_cell.angle_beta   90.00
_cell.angle_gamma   90.00
#
_symmetry.space_group_name_H-M   'P 1'
#
loop_
_entity.id
_entity.type
_entity.pdbx_description
1 polymer ?
#
loop_
_entity_poly.entity_id
_entity_poly.type
_entity_poly.pdbx_seq_one_letter_code
_entity_poly.pdbx_strand_id
1 'polypeptide(L)'
;MTNRDSLDKIPPRQRSSQQQEIQQPDYLQERQKSDQDILPPLGLWLENAKTDLAFSDFLSAIYRSDCVSGLSPLAHKAVNLIGLSDPQKSYLQALVYEEEQSPFWVLVADELRARLAAQELRAFLGDGVFVFSSRDLHLLDARAASRDQERRRLAILQRIRSGAYKALIVPAAALLDKLPPPEVFDDAEIELAQGDRIDPEELSKRLSAAGYE
;
A
#
# COMPACT_ATOMS: atom_id res chain seq x y z
N MET A 1 3.31 1.06 -83.77
CA MET A 1 3.70 2.48 -83.79
C MET A 1 2.60 3.26 -83.09
N THR A 2 2.94 3.98 -81.99
CA THR A 2 2.20 5.11 -81.32
C THR A 2 0.76 4.85 -80.86
N ASN A 3 0.22 5.30 -79.71
CA ASN A 3 0.56 6.29 -78.67
C ASN A 3 -0.31 5.91 -77.44
N ARG A 4 0.22 5.70 -76.22
CA ARG A 4 0.25 6.62 -75.06
C ARG A 4 -0.89 7.64 -74.91
N ASP A 5 -1.39 7.65 -73.67
CA ASP A 5 -2.12 8.70 -72.94
C ASP A 5 -3.66 8.74 -73.00
N SER A 6 -4.29 7.98 -72.09
CA SER A 6 -5.61 8.29 -71.53
C SER A 6 -5.56 8.06 -70.01
N LEU A 7 -5.16 9.11 -69.27
CA LEU A 7 -5.32 9.20 -67.82
C LEU A 7 -6.78 9.55 -67.52
N ASP A 8 -7.49 8.62 -66.88
CA ASP A 8 -8.86 8.79 -66.41
C ASP A 8 -8.94 9.91 -65.36
N LYS A 9 -9.77 10.91 -65.64
CA LYS A 9 -10.16 11.98 -64.73
C LYS A 9 -11.16 11.42 -63.71
N ILE A 10 -10.70 11.19 -62.48
CA ILE A 10 -11.58 10.92 -61.33
C ILE A 10 -12.14 12.26 -60.82
N PRO A 11 -13.46 12.44 -60.66
CA PRO A 11 -14.03 13.67 -60.12
C PRO A 11 -13.81 13.81 -58.61
N PRO A 12 -13.80 15.04 -58.06
CA PRO A 12 -13.48 15.27 -56.65
C PRO A 12 -14.59 14.74 -55.73
N ARG A 13 -14.21 14.02 -54.66
CA ARG A 13 -15.12 13.63 -53.58
C ARG A 13 -15.68 14.90 -52.92
N GLN A 14 -16.98 15.12 -53.05
CA GLN A 14 -17.73 16.11 -52.29
C GLN A 14 -17.59 15.78 -50.78
N ARG A 15 -17.01 16.71 -50.02
CA ARG A 15 -17.09 16.69 -48.55
C ARG A 15 -18.50 17.12 -48.17
N SER A 16 -19.38 16.15 -47.96
CA SER A 16 -20.64 16.37 -47.28
C SER A 16 -20.34 16.66 -45.80
N SER A 17 -20.46 17.92 -45.44
CA SER A 17 -20.36 18.43 -44.07
C SER A 17 -21.49 17.87 -43.21
N GLN A 18 -21.32 16.67 -42.66
CA GLN A 18 -22.00 16.30 -41.43
C GLN A 18 -21.08 16.68 -40.27
N GLN A 19 -21.29 17.88 -39.73
CA GLN A 19 -20.86 18.19 -38.38
C GLN A 19 -21.71 17.33 -37.45
N GLN A 20 -21.23 16.11 -37.15
CA GLN A 20 -21.62 15.46 -35.91
C GLN A 20 -20.86 16.19 -34.81
N GLU A 21 -21.57 17.05 -34.07
CA GLU A 21 -21.13 17.51 -32.77
C GLU A 21 -20.81 16.28 -31.93
N ILE A 22 -19.52 16.03 -31.72
CA ILE A 22 -19.05 15.09 -30.72
C ILE A 22 -19.40 15.74 -29.39
N GLN A 23 -20.60 15.44 -28.90
CA GLN A 23 -21.05 15.82 -27.58
C GLN A 23 -20.06 15.17 -26.60
N GLN A 24 -19.23 15.99 -25.96
CA GLN A 24 -18.32 15.52 -24.92
C GLN A 24 -19.18 14.86 -23.83
N PRO A 25 -19.03 13.55 -23.60
CA PRO A 25 -19.82 12.89 -22.59
C PRO A 25 -19.48 13.42 -21.19
N ASP A 26 -20.53 13.61 -20.40
CA ASP A 26 -20.62 14.35 -19.13
C ASP A 26 -19.88 13.70 -17.93
N TYR A 27 -18.88 12.85 -18.21
CA TYR A 27 -18.22 11.99 -17.21
C TYR A 27 -17.49 12.78 -16.11
N LEU A 28 -17.08 14.03 -16.39
CA LEU A 28 -16.38 14.87 -15.42
C LEU A 28 -17.34 15.58 -14.45
N GLN A 29 -18.60 15.79 -14.84
CA GLN A 29 -19.60 16.37 -13.94
C GLN A 29 -20.25 15.31 -13.05
N GLU A 30 -20.41 14.07 -13.54
CA GLU A 30 -20.87 12.95 -12.73
C GLU A 30 -19.89 12.57 -11.61
N ARG A 31 -18.58 12.61 -11.86
CA ARG A 31 -17.57 12.41 -10.80
C ARG A 31 -17.66 13.43 -9.67
N GLN A 32 -17.93 14.69 -10.00
CA GLN A 32 -17.96 15.76 -9.00
C GLN A 32 -19.22 15.73 -8.13
N LYS A 33 -20.33 15.17 -8.63
CA LYS A 33 -21.54 14.90 -7.81
C LYS A 33 -21.45 13.59 -7.04
N SER A 34 -20.75 12.57 -7.54
CA SER A 34 -20.63 11.28 -6.85
C SER A 34 -19.74 11.34 -5.61
N ASP A 35 -18.71 12.18 -5.59
CA ASP A 35 -17.74 12.18 -4.49
C ASP A 35 -18.29 12.75 -3.17
N GLN A 36 -19.37 13.53 -3.19
CA GLN A 36 -20.03 14.00 -1.96
C GLN A 36 -20.97 12.94 -1.34
N ASP A 37 -21.41 11.96 -2.13
CA ASP A 37 -22.36 10.91 -1.71
C ASP A 37 -21.69 9.57 -1.37
N ILE A 38 -20.37 9.43 -1.56
CA ILE A 38 -19.60 8.23 -1.20
C ILE A 38 -18.84 8.47 0.11
N LEU A 39 -19.46 9.15 1.06
CA LEU A 39 -18.98 9.00 2.44
C LEU A 39 -19.30 7.56 2.86
N PRO A 40 -18.33 6.82 3.41
CA PRO A 40 -18.60 5.49 3.95
C PRO A 40 -19.79 5.58 4.92
N PRO A 41 -20.70 4.58 4.96
CA PRO A 41 -21.92 4.62 5.77
C PRO A 41 -21.65 4.46 7.28
N LEU A 42 -20.55 5.03 7.77
CA LEU A 42 -20.11 5.03 9.16
C LEU A 42 -21.17 5.60 10.10
N GLY A 43 -21.89 6.65 9.68
CA GLY A 43 -23.01 7.20 10.44
C GLY A 43 -24.14 6.18 10.62
N LEU A 44 -24.50 5.45 9.56
CA LEU A 44 -25.48 4.37 9.65
C LEU A 44 -24.97 3.20 10.50
N TRP A 45 -23.66 2.91 10.48
CA TRP A 45 -23.07 1.86 11.31
C TRP A 45 -23.06 2.26 12.80
N LEU A 46 -22.81 3.53 13.10
CA LEU A 46 -22.90 4.10 14.44
C LEU A 46 -24.32 4.01 15.01
N GLU A 47 -25.32 4.38 14.22
CA GLU A 47 -26.74 4.25 14.60
C GLU A 47 -27.13 2.79 14.88
N ASN A 48 -26.50 1.84 14.17
CA ASN A 48 -26.73 0.41 14.34
C ASN A 48 -25.81 -0.28 15.36
N ALA A 49 -24.87 0.43 15.98
CA ALA A 49 -23.90 -0.12 16.95
C ALA A 49 -24.55 -0.63 18.26
N LYS A 50 -25.84 -0.35 18.49
CA LYS A 50 -26.60 -0.74 19.70
C LYS A 50 -25.86 -0.32 20.99
N THR A 51 -25.71 -1.23 21.96
CA THR A 51 -25.14 -0.98 23.30
C THR A 51 -23.64 -1.25 23.41
N ASP A 52 -22.94 -1.60 22.33
CA ASP A 52 -21.49 -1.81 22.37
C ASP A 52 -20.77 -0.46 22.40
N LEU A 53 -20.42 -0.02 23.61
CA LEU A 53 -19.72 1.23 23.84
C LEU A 53 -18.33 1.24 23.17
N ALA A 54 -17.66 0.09 23.09
CA ALA A 54 -16.33 0.01 22.48
C ALA A 54 -16.40 0.16 20.95
N PHE A 55 -17.39 -0.48 20.32
CA PHE A 55 -17.63 -0.36 18.89
C PHE A 55 -18.15 1.04 18.51
N SER A 56 -19.07 1.61 19.31
CA SER A 56 -19.55 2.99 19.09
C SER A 56 -18.44 4.01 19.24
N ASP A 57 -17.60 3.88 20.28
CA ASP A 57 -16.44 4.77 20.47
C ASP A 57 -15.46 4.65 19.29
N PHE A 58 -15.15 3.43 18.85
CA PHE A 58 -14.28 3.17 17.69
C PHE A 58 -14.83 3.79 16.40
N LEU A 59 -16.10 3.54 16.08
CA LEU A 59 -16.70 4.14 14.90
C LEU A 59 -16.81 5.66 15.02
N SER A 60 -17.00 6.20 16.22
CA SER A 60 -17.08 7.65 16.44
C SER A 60 -15.72 8.34 16.25
N ALA A 61 -14.63 7.63 16.56
CA ALA A 61 -13.27 8.08 16.25
C ALA A 61 -13.05 8.13 14.73
N ILE A 62 -13.54 7.15 13.98
CA ILE A 62 -13.43 7.10 12.51
C ILE A 62 -14.43 8.08 11.83
N TYR A 63 -15.56 8.39 12.46
CA TYR A 63 -16.62 9.18 11.83
C TYR A 63 -16.45 10.69 11.99
N ARG A 64 -15.68 11.18 12.96
CA ARG A 64 -15.58 12.63 13.23
C ARG A 64 -14.48 13.30 12.42
N SER A 65 -14.90 13.97 11.34
CA SER A 65 -14.10 14.90 10.54
C SER A 65 -13.66 16.20 11.23
N ASP A 66 -13.74 16.33 12.56
CA ASP A 66 -13.33 17.57 13.25
C ASP A 66 -12.48 17.31 14.49
N CYS A 67 -11.19 17.62 14.32
CA CYS A 67 -10.28 18.17 15.33
C CYS A 67 -10.84 18.27 16.77
N VAL A 68 -10.56 17.26 17.59
CA VAL A 68 -10.56 17.42 19.05
C VAL A 68 -9.14 17.20 19.55
N SER A 69 -8.52 18.31 19.94
CA SER A 69 -7.26 18.44 20.68
C SER A 69 -7.35 17.86 22.10
N GLY A 70 -7.82 16.62 22.22
CA GLY A 70 -8.09 15.99 23.50
C GLY A 70 -8.44 14.50 23.45
N LEU A 71 -8.28 13.83 22.31
CA LEU A 71 -8.29 12.36 22.31
C LEU A 71 -6.98 11.87 22.92
N SER A 72 -7.05 11.23 24.09
CA SER A 72 -5.96 10.36 24.54
C SER A 72 -5.67 9.35 23.42
N PRO A 73 -4.39 9.08 23.08
CA PRO A 73 -4.07 8.03 22.10
C PRO A 73 -4.87 6.78 22.45
N LEU A 74 -5.57 6.18 21.48
CA LEU A 74 -6.46 5.03 21.69
C LEU A 74 -5.81 4.02 22.64
N ALA A 75 -6.15 4.12 23.93
CA ALA A 75 -5.49 3.36 24.97
C ALA A 75 -5.92 1.90 24.81
N HIS A 76 -5.02 1.02 24.36
CA HIS A 76 -5.17 -0.46 24.23
C HIS A 76 -6.62 -0.99 24.29
N LYS A 77 -7.52 -0.49 23.43
CA LYS A 77 -8.94 -0.84 23.46
C LYS A 77 -9.19 -1.86 22.37
N ALA A 78 -9.47 -3.09 22.77
CA ALA A 78 -9.79 -4.16 21.83
C ALA A 78 -11.25 -4.05 21.39
N VAL A 79 -11.48 -4.05 20.08
CA VAL A 79 -12.82 -4.09 19.47
C VAL A 79 -12.90 -5.35 18.63
N ASN A 80 -14.00 -6.10 18.76
CA ASN A 80 -14.23 -7.31 17.99
C ASN A 80 -15.27 -7.05 16.90
N LEU A 81 -14.92 -7.36 15.66
CA LEU A 81 -15.78 -7.18 14.49
C LEU A 81 -16.08 -8.54 13.87
N ILE A 82 -17.36 -8.88 13.72
CA ILE A 82 -17.80 -10.19 13.22
C ILE A 82 -18.67 -9.98 11.98
N GLY A 83 -18.59 -10.91 11.02
CA GLY A 83 -19.44 -10.93 9.82
C GLY A 83 -18.90 -10.12 8.65
N LEU A 84 -17.70 -9.54 8.77
CA LEU A 84 -17.02 -8.86 7.68
C LEU A 84 -16.32 -9.85 6.74
N SER A 85 -16.50 -9.67 5.44
CA SER A 85 -15.67 -10.32 4.42
C SER A 85 -14.25 -9.75 4.41
N ASP A 86 -13.30 -10.45 3.80
CA ASP A 86 -11.90 -10.00 3.80
C ASP A 86 -11.69 -8.62 3.15
N PRO A 87 -12.27 -8.31 1.98
CA PRO A 87 -12.16 -6.96 1.40
C PRO A 87 -12.81 -5.88 2.29
N GLN A 88 -13.88 -6.21 3.02
CA GLN A 88 -14.50 -5.27 3.96
C GLN A 88 -13.59 -4.96 5.15
N LYS A 89 -12.83 -5.94 5.65
CA LYS A 89 -11.81 -5.73 6.68
C LYS A 89 -10.74 -4.77 6.18
N SER A 90 -10.22 -5.00 4.97
CA SER A 90 -9.20 -4.13 4.34
C SER A 90 -9.73 -2.73 4.07
N TYR A 91 -11.00 -2.60 3.66
CA TYR A 91 -11.64 -1.29 3.48
C TYR A 91 -11.74 -0.53 4.81
N LEU A 92 -12.21 -1.19 5.88
CA LEU A 92 -12.27 -0.56 7.20
C LEU A 92 -10.90 -0.12 7.70
N GLN A 93 -9.87 -0.95 7.49
CA GLN A 93 -8.49 -0.60 7.82
C GLN A 93 -8.00 0.64 7.05
N ALA A 94 -8.37 0.77 5.77
CA ALA A 94 -8.05 1.94 4.97
C ALA A 94 -8.74 3.20 5.50
N LEU A 95 -10.02 3.12 5.88
CA LEU A 95 -10.76 4.23 6.49
C LEU A 95 -10.09 4.70 7.80
N VAL A 96 -9.67 3.77 8.66
CA VAL A 96 -8.95 4.12 9.89
C VAL A 96 -7.66 4.87 9.58
N TYR A 97 -6.92 4.45 8.54
CA TYR A 97 -5.71 5.14 8.12
C TYR A 97 -5.97 6.53 7.53
N GLU A 98 -7.04 6.69 6.75
CA GLU A 98 -7.42 7.99 6.17
C GLU A 98 -7.67 9.04 7.26
N GLU A 99 -8.30 8.65 8.36
CA GLU A 99 -8.59 9.53 9.49
C GLU A 99 -7.37 9.77 10.40
N GLU A 100 -6.69 8.70 10.83
CA GLU A 100 -5.60 8.81 11.82
C GLU A 100 -4.27 9.22 11.20
N GLN A 101 -4.08 8.97 9.90
CA GLN A 101 -2.80 9.13 9.17
C GLN A 101 -1.60 8.45 9.88
N SER A 102 -1.89 7.43 10.68
CA SER A 102 -0.90 6.69 11.45
C SER A 102 -0.63 5.33 10.80
N PRO A 103 0.64 4.94 10.61
CA PRO A 103 0.98 3.62 10.11
C PRO A 103 0.40 2.51 11.00
N PHE A 104 -0.11 1.43 10.40
CA PHE A 104 -0.73 0.33 11.13
C PHE A 104 -0.25 -1.04 10.66
N TRP A 105 -0.47 -2.05 11.51
CA TRP A 105 -0.06 -3.43 11.27
C TRP A 105 -1.29 -4.32 11.12
N VAL A 106 -1.25 -5.23 10.15
CA VAL A 106 -2.31 -6.20 9.88
C VAL A 106 -1.76 -7.60 10.07
N LEU A 107 -2.17 -8.25 11.16
CA LEU A 107 -1.82 -9.63 11.42
C LEU A 107 -2.79 -10.55 10.68
N VAL A 108 -2.25 -11.48 9.89
CA VAL A 108 -3.04 -12.44 9.10
C VAL A 108 -2.61 -13.87 9.37
N ALA A 109 -3.48 -14.83 9.04
CA ALA A 109 -3.24 -16.23 9.33
C ALA A 109 -2.02 -16.80 8.58
N ASP A 110 -1.87 -16.46 7.29
CA ASP A 110 -0.88 -17.06 6.39
C ASP A 110 -0.42 -16.12 5.27
N GLU A 111 0.56 -16.58 4.49
CA GLU A 111 1.17 -15.85 3.37
C GLU A 111 0.22 -15.60 2.19
N LEU A 112 -0.79 -16.46 1.98
CA LEU A 112 -1.77 -16.25 0.92
C LEU A 112 -2.68 -15.08 1.30
N ARG A 113 -3.22 -15.10 2.52
CA ARG A 113 -4.03 -14.00 3.07
C ARG A 113 -3.23 -12.70 3.14
N ALA A 114 -1.93 -12.76 3.43
CA ALA A 114 -1.06 -11.58 3.44
C ALA A 114 -0.97 -10.91 2.06
N ARG A 115 -0.77 -11.71 1.00
CA ARG A 115 -0.71 -11.20 -0.37
C ARG A 115 -2.04 -10.61 -0.83
N LEU A 116 -3.16 -11.26 -0.51
CA LEU A 116 -4.49 -10.75 -0.83
C LEU A 116 -4.81 -9.45 -0.08
N ALA A 117 -4.55 -9.39 1.23
CA ALA A 117 -4.76 -8.19 2.03
C ALA A 117 -3.90 -7.01 1.51
N ALA A 118 -2.65 -7.28 1.11
CA ALA A 118 -1.80 -6.24 0.53
C ALA A 118 -2.32 -5.74 -0.83
N GLN A 119 -2.90 -6.61 -1.67
CA GLN A 119 -3.52 -6.17 -2.92
C GLN A 119 -4.74 -5.29 -2.66
N GLU A 120 -5.61 -5.71 -1.74
CA GLU A 120 -6.80 -4.94 -1.33
C GLU A 120 -6.41 -3.57 -0.75
N LEU A 121 -5.48 -3.55 0.20
CA LEU A 121 -5.03 -2.30 0.83
C LEU A 121 -4.29 -1.37 -0.13
N ARG A 122 -3.52 -1.90 -1.09
CA ARG A 122 -2.91 -1.06 -2.14
C ARG A 122 -3.95 -0.44 -3.06
N ALA A 123 -5.07 -1.11 -3.30
CA ALA A 123 -6.14 -0.55 -4.09
C ALA A 123 -6.78 0.67 -3.40
N PHE A 124 -6.82 0.69 -2.06
CA PHE A 124 -7.35 1.81 -1.29
C PHE A 124 -6.31 2.90 -0.97
N LEU A 125 -5.12 2.51 -0.49
CA LEU A 125 -4.10 3.42 0.06
C LEU A 125 -2.98 3.78 -0.93
N GLY A 126 -2.90 3.08 -2.06
CA GLY A 126 -1.80 3.21 -3.02
C GLY A 126 -0.47 2.66 -2.49
N ASP A 127 0.60 3.43 -2.68
CA ASP A 127 1.95 3.07 -2.22
C ASP A 127 2.08 3.09 -0.70
N GLY A 128 3.12 2.42 -0.18
CA GLY A 128 3.42 2.35 1.25
C GLY A 128 2.79 1.15 1.97
N VAL A 129 2.23 0.19 1.23
CA VAL A 129 1.69 -1.07 1.78
C VAL A 129 2.69 -2.21 1.53
N PHE A 130 3.22 -2.80 2.61
CA PHE A 130 4.27 -3.82 2.57
C PHE A 130 3.85 -5.12 3.24
N VAL A 131 4.43 -6.24 2.80
CA VAL A 131 4.21 -7.58 3.39
C VAL A 131 5.52 -8.06 3.99
N PHE A 132 5.56 -8.29 5.30
CA PHE A 132 6.69 -8.90 5.98
C PHE A 132 6.53 -10.42 6.00
N SER A 133 6.97 -11.08 4.92
CA SER A 133 6.89 -12.54 4.78
C SER A 133 7.80 -13.27 5.76
N SER A 134 7.38 -14.45 6.23
CA SER A 134 8.18 -15.36 7.06
C SER A 134 9.46 -15.79 6.33
N ARG A 135 10.47 -16.24 7.09
CA ARG A 135 11.58 -17.00 6.50
C ARG A 135 11.08 -18.36 6.03
N ASP A 136 11.45 -18.74 4.82
CA ASP A 136 11.28 -20.11 4.35
C ASP A 136 12.30 -20.99 5.10
N LEU A 137 11.80 -21.81 6.03
CA LEU A 137 12.60 -22.81 6.73
C LEU A 137 12.94 -23.96 5.76
N HIS A 138 13.87 -23.72 4.85
CA HIS A 138 14.45 -24.78 4.02
C HIS A 138 15.34 -25.67 4.90
N LEU A 139 14.73 -26.62 5.61
CA LEU A 139 15.41 -27.53 6.54
C LEU A 139 16.45 -28.46 5.86
N LEU A 140 16.45 -28.54 4.53
CA LEU A 140 17.28 -29.48 3.75
C LEU A 140 18.08 -28.84 2.61
N ASP A 141 17.75 -27.60 2.18
CA ASP A 141 18.40 -26.94 1.04
C ASP A 141 18.90 -25.55 1.42
N ALA A 142 20.04 -25.52 2.11
CA ALA A 142 20.78 -24.30 2.45
C ALA A 142 21.21 -23.44 1.23
N ARG A 143 20.94 -23.91 0.01
CA ARG A 143 21.26 -23.22 -1.26
C ARG A 143 20.06 -22.50 -1.88
N ALA A 144 18.85 -22.66 -1.34
CA ALA A 144 17.62 -22.14 -1.96
C ALA A 144 16.99 -20.94 -1.21
N ALA A 145 17.51 -20.55 -0.04
CA ALA A 145 17.14 -19.27 0.56
C ALA A 145 17.64 -18.15 -0.36
N SER A 146 16.70 -17.54 -1.09
CA SER A 146 17.06 -16.51 -2.05
C SER A 146 17.62 -15.30 -1.33
N ARG A 147 18.83 -14.86 -1.68
CA ARG A 147 19.39 -13.58 -1.23
C ARG A 147 18.40 -12.42 -1.47
N ASP A 148 17.47 -12.55 -2.42
CA ASP A 148 16.41 -11.58 -2.69
C ASP A 148 15.37 -11.48 -1.56
N GLN A 149 14.97 -12.59 -0.96
CA GLN A 149 13.99 -12.60 0.13
C GLN A 149 14.58 -11.98 1.40
N GLU A 150 15.83 -12.30 1.72
CA GLU A 150 16.53 -11.68 2.85
C GLU A 150 16.69 -10.18 2.63
N ARG A 151 17.09 -9.75 1.42
CA ARG A 151 17.15 -8.32 1.06
C ARG A 151 15.81 -7.62 1.22
N ARG A 152 14.70 -8.23 0.77
CA ARG A 152 13.35 -7.67 0.94
C ARG A 152 12.98 -7.53 2.43
N ARG A 153 13.30 -8.52 3.25
CA ARG A 153 13.06 -8.46 4.70
C ARG A 153 13.83 -7.31 5.34
N LEU A 154 15.14 -7.21 5.07
CA LEU A 154 15.97 -6.12 5.58
C LEU A 154 15.44 -4.75 5.14
N ALA A 155 15.01 -4.62 3.87
CA ALA A 155 14.42 -3.39 3.35
C ALA A 155 13.09 -3.01 4.03
N ILE A 156 12.32 -4.00 4.51
CA ILE A 156 11.10 -3.76 5.28
C ILE A 156 11.45 -3.38 6.73
N LEU A 157 12.42 -4.06 7.36
CA LEU A 157 12.88 -3.70 8.71
C LEU A 157 13.38 -2.25 8.76
N GLN A 158 14.13 -1.82 7.74
CA GLN A 158 14.55 -0.42 7.61
C GLN A 158 13.34 0.54 7.55
N ARG A 159 12.29 0.19 6.79
CA ARG A 159 11.05 0.99 6.71
C ARG A 159 10.29 1.04 8.03
N ILE A 160 10.25 -0.09 8.75
CA ILE A 160 9.65 -0.15 10.08
C ILE A 160 10.37 0.83 11.01
N ARG A 161 11.71 0.82 10.99
CA ARG A 161 12.54 1.72 11.80
C ARG A 161 12.37 3.19 11.41
N SER A 162 12.29 3.51 10.12
CA SER A 162 12.11 4.90 9.66
C SER A 162 10.65 5.39 9.72
N GLY A 163 9.68 4.52 10.00
CA GLY A 163 8.26 4.84 9.92
C GLY A 163 7.75 5.08 8.50
N ALA A 164 8.55 4.76 7.46
CA ALA A 164 8.23 5.05 6.06
C ALA A 164 7.31 3.98 5.42
N TYR A 165 6.12 3.81 5.99
CA TYR A 165 5.08 2.91 5.51
C TYR A 165 3.70 3.37 5.97
N LYS A 166 2.65 2.93 5.28
CA LYS A 166 1.24 3.13 5.66
C LYS A 166 0.67 1.90 6.35
N ALA A 167 0.91 0.73 5.77
CA ALA A 167 0.42 -0.54 6.29
C ALA A 167 1.48 -1.63 6.18
N LEU A 168 1.65 -2.40 7.25
CA LEU A 168 2.49 -3.58 7.29
C LEU A 168 1.65 -4.84 7.51
N ILE A 169 1.57 -5.71 6.52
CA ILE A 169 0.87 -6.99 6.63
C ILE A 169 1.86 -8.06 7.08
N VAL A 170 1.55 -8.74 8.17
CA VAL A 170 2.43 -9.73 8.81
C VAL A 170 1.65 -11.06 8.98
N PRO A 171 2.04 -12.13 8.29
CA PRO A 171 1.48 -13.45 8.54
C PRO A 171 1.97 -13.98 9.89
N ALA A 172 1.15 -14.78 10.56
CA ALA A 172 1.43 -15.29 11.90
C ALA A 172 2.79 -16.00 12.01
N ALA A 173 3.20 -16.73 10.98
CA ALA A 173 4.50 -17.41 10.92
C ALA A 173 5.69 -16.42 11.02
N ALA A 174 5.57 -15.22 10.42
CA ALA A 174 6.64 -14.23 10.43
C ALA A 174 6.86 -13.59 11.83
N LEU A 175 5.88 -13.67 12.73
CA LEU A 175 6.04 -13.21 14.12
C LEU A 175 6.91 -14.16 14.95
N LEU A 176 7.06 -15.41 14.52
CA LEU A 176 7.89 -16.41 15.21
C LEU A 176 9.37 -16.28 14.84
N ASP A 177 9.68 -15.51 13.80
CA ASP A 177 11.03 -15.27 13.37
C ASP A 177 11.77 -14.40 14.39
N LYS A 178 12.82 -14.96 15.01
CA LYS A 178 13.75 -14.16 15.81
C LYS A 178 14.49 -13.16 14.93
N LEU A 179 14.43 -11.89 15.30
CA LEU A 179 15.18 -10.82 14.66
C LEU A 179 16.41 -10.47 15.51
N PRO A 180 17.50 -10.01 14.89
CA PRO A 180 18.59 -9.41 15.64
C PRO A 180 18.06 -8.21 16.44
N PRO A 181 18.69 -7.88 17.58
CA PRO A 181 18.40 -6.65 18.30
C PRO A 181 18.56 -5.43 17.38
N PRO A 182 17.74 -4.37 17.53
CA PRO A 182 17.83 -3.17 16.70
C PRO A 182 19.24 -2.56 16.64
N GLU A 183 19.98 -2.63 17.75
CA GLU A 183 21.32 -2.06 17.88
C GLU A 183 22.32 -2.72 16.90
N VAL A 184 22.18 -4.04 16.69
CA VAL A 184 23.02 -4.78 15.73
C VAL A 184 22.73 -4.35 14.28
N PHE A 185 21.48 -3.98 14.00
CA PHE A 185 21.09 -3.47 12.70
C PHE A 185 21.63 -2.06 12.47
N ASP A 186 21.58 -1.21 13.50
CA ASP A 186 22.06 0.17 13.44
C ASP A 186 23.59 0.23 13.23
N ASP A 187 24.35 -0.61 13.95
CA ASP A 187 25.81 -0.69 13.80
C ASP A 187 26.26 -1.15 12.41
N ALA A 188 25.41 -1.93 11.73
CA ALA A 188 25.67 -2.46 10.40
C ALA A 188 25.26 -1.50 9.27
N GLU A 189 24.59 -0.39 9.57
CA GLU A 189 24.15 0.57 8.57
C GLU A 189 25.30 1.45 8.06
N ILE A 190 25.31 1.67 6.74
CA ILE A 190 26.27 2.55 6.07
C ILE A 190 25.45 3.53 5.23
N GLU A 191 25.38 4.77 5.69
CA GLU A 191 24.79 5.87 4.91
C GLU A 191 25.87 6.53 4.05
N LEU A 192 25.54 6.75 2.78
CA LEU A 192 26.40 7.43 1.80
C LEU A 192 25.59 8.52 1.11
N ALA A 193 26.11 9.75 1.10
CA ALA A 193 25.51 10.89 0.44
C ALA A 193 26.42 11.45 -0.66
N GLN A 194 25.81 12.17 -1.61
CA GLN A 194 26.57 12.82 -2.67
C GLN A 194 27.45 13.93 -2.08
N GLY A 195 28.76 13.86 -2.37
CA GLY A 195 29.75 14.83 -1.88
C GLY A 195 30.59 14.32 -0.70
N ASP A 196 30.26 13.15 -0.15
CA ASP A 196 31.02 12.54 0.93
C ASP A 196 32.46 12.20 0.49
N ARG A 197 33.41 12.44 1.39
CA ARG A 197 34.80 12.03 1.23
C ARG A 197 35.09 10.87 2.17
N ILE A 198 35.01 9.67 1.64
CA ILE A 198 35.19 8.43 2.38
C ILE A 198 36.41 7.71 1.83
N ASP A 199 37.24 7.17 2.72
CA ASP A 199 38.37 6.32 2.34
C ASP A 199 37.84 5.00 1.73
N PRO A 200 38.17 4.70 0.46
CA PRO A 200 37.74 3.45 -0.18
C PRO A 200 38.18 2.19 0.59
N GLU A 201 39.34 2.21 1.24
CA GLU A 201 39.86 1.04 1.95
C GLU A 201 39.06 0.77 3.23
N GLU A 202 38.71 1.83 3.96
CA GLU A 202 37.86 1.74 5.15
C GLU A 202 36.43 1.31 4.79
N LEU A 203 35.86 1.87 3.72
CA LEU A 203 34.55 1.46 3.22
C LEU A 203 34.54 -0.01 2.80
N SER A 204 35.59 -0.47 2.09
CA SER A 204 35.71 -1.88 1.69
C SER A 204 35.75 -2.79 2.91
N LYS A 205 36.51 -2.44 3.96
CA LYS A 205 36.58 -3.23 5.21
C LYS A 205 35.22 -3.34 5.88
N ARG A 206 34.48 -2.23 5.98
CA ARG A 206 33.12 -2.21 6.56
C ARG A 206 32.13 -3.05 5.77
N LEU A 207 32.14 -2.95 4.44
CA LEU A 207 31.28 -3.75 3.56
C LEU A 207 31.60 -5.25 3.66
N SER A 208 32.88 -5.62 3.66
CA SER A 208 33.30 -7.01 3.84
C SER A 208 32.91 -7.55 5.22
N ALA A 209 33.02 -6.74 6.28
CA ALA A 209 32.56 -7.12 7.62
C ALA A 209 31.03 -7.33 7.69
N ALA A 210 30.26 -6.58 6.88
CA ALA A 210 28.81 -6.74 6.71
C ALA A 210 28.42 -7.92 5.79
N GLY A 211 29.38 -8.68 5.26
CA GLY A 211 29.13 -9.87 4.44
C GLY A 211 28.89 -9.59 2.96
N TYR A 212 29.27 -8.41 2.46
CA TYR A 212 29.32 -8.12 1.02
C TYR A 212 30.59 -8.71 0.40
N GLU A 213 30.42 -9.45 -0.70
CA GLU A 213 31.47 -10.07 -1.52
C GLU A 213 31.74 -9.27 -2.80
#